data_AF-A0A7Y2EGM8-F1
#
_entry.id   AF-A0A7Y2EGM8-F1
#
_cell.length_a   1.000
_cell.length_b   1.000
_cell.length_c   1.000
_cell.angle_alpha   90.00
_cell.angle_beta   90.00
_cell.angle_gamma   90.00
#
_symmetry.space_group_name_H-M   'P 1'
#
loop_
_entity.id
_entity.type
_entity.pdbx_description
1 polymer ?
#
loop_
_entity_poly.entity_id
_entity_poly.type
_entity_poly.pdbx_seq_one_letter_code
_entity_poly.pdbx_strand_id
1 'polypeptide(L)'
;MATLDLDNFDSVRAHLRKQLQDALPGTAAHLRMAPTPRPGWKPGEIPGEAREAAGLLLIYPEAQPKVVLTVRSHELPTHKGQVSLPGGMAEDGETLEETALREAQEEAGIDTHLVHVEGRLTPLYIPVSKFVLHPFVGFSEEPPELVAEEREVSRILEVPLSTFTQAEYRAYEKRDILGMSRTVPYFAIEGEKLWGATAMVMAELLWLLGAPPPPPRAR
;
A
#
# COMPACT_ATOMS: atom_id res chain seq x y z
N MET A 1 -23.18 -2.29 16.86
CA MET A 1 -21.73 -2.05 16.69
C MET A 1 -21.58 -0.58 16.33
N ALA A 2 -20.79 0.19 17.06
CA ALA A 2 -20.50 1.57 16.65
C ALA A 2 -19.85 1.52 15.26
N THR A 3 -20.36 2.31 14.32
CA THR A 3 -19.76 2.46 12.99
C THR A 3 -18.37 3.05 13.18
N LEU A 4 -17.34 2.43 12.58
CA LEU A 4 -15.99 2.98 12.59
C LEU A 4 -16.00 4.37 11.96
N ASP A 5 -15.43 5.36 12.64
CA ASP A 5 -15.28 6.71 12.11
C ASP A 5 -13.91 6.84 11.45
N LEU A 6 -13.89 6.86 10.11
CA LEU A 6 -12.65 6.93 9.32
C LEU A 6 -12.02 8.32 9.31
N ASP A 7 -12.76 9.34 9.73
CA ASP A 7 -12.26 10.72 9.85
C ASP A 7 -11.69 10.98 11.26
N ASN A 8 -11.69 9.97 12.15
CA ASN A 8 -11.10 10.06 13.48
C ASN A 8 -9.88 9.14 13.62
N PHE A 9 -8.71 9.74 13.86
CA PHE A 9 -7.44 9.03 13.96
C PHE A 9 -7.41 7.96 15.06
N ASP A 10 -7.86 8.30 16.27
CA ASP A 10 -7.85 7.37 17.40
C ASP A 10 -8.79 6.19 17.16
N SER A 11 -9.95 6.43 16.51
CA SER A 11 -10.89 5.39 16.10
C SER A 11 -10.24 4.41 15.10
N VAL A 12 -9.60 4.95 14.06
CA VAL A 12 -8.87 4.17 13.05
C VAL A 12 -7.74 3.37 13.68
N ARG A 13 -6.89 4.00 14.50
CA ARG A 13 -5.76 3.36 15.18
C ARG A 13 -6.21 2.24 16.10
N ALA A 14 -7.17 2.51 16.99
CA ALA A 14 -7.68 1.51 17.93
C ALA A 14 -8.31 0.31 17.21
N HIS A 15 -9.06 0.57 16.14
CA HIS A 15 -9.70 -0.48 15.35
C HIS A 15 -8.67 -1.35 14.60
N LEU A 16 -7.73 -0.73 13.88
CA LEU A 16 -6.69 -1.46 13.15
C LEU A 16 -5.78 -2.25 14.08
N ARG A 17 -5.38 -1.69 15.22
CA ARG A 17 -4.57 -2.39 16.23
C ARG A 17 -5.23 -3.69 16.69
N LYS A 18 -6.56 -3.69 16.83
CA LYS A 18 -7.32 -4.89 17.16
C LYS A 18 -7.37 -5.86 15.97
N GLN A 19 -7.70 -5.37 14.77
CA GLN A 19 -7.87 -6.21 13.58
C GLN A 19 -6.58 -6.88 13.11
N LEU A 20 -5.42 -6.23 13.28
CA LEU A 20 -4.10 -6.78 12.94
C LEU A 20 -3.69 -7.97 13.83
N GLN A 21 -4.37 -8.20 14.96
CA GLN A 21 -4.16 -9.36 15.83
C GLN A 21 -4.99 -10.58 15.40
N ASP A 22 -6.01 -10.37 14.56
CA ASP A 22 -6.88 -11.42 14.05
C ASP A 22 -6.37 -11.96 12.70
N ALA A 23 -7.05 -12.98 12.16
CA ALA A 23 -6.72 -13.52 10.84
C ALA A 23 -6.96 -12.46 9.75
N LEU A 24 -5.91 -12.18 8.97
CA LEU A 24 -5.95 -11.23 7.87
C LEU A 24 -6.80 -11.77 6.68
N PRO A 25 -7.56 -10.91 5.98
CA PRO A 25 -8.37 -11.34 4.83
C PRO A 25 -7.51 -11.71 3.62
N GLY A 26 -6.28 -11.17 3.54
CA GLY A 26 -5.23 -11.50 2.58
C GLY A 26 -5.70 -11.54 1.14
N THR A 27 -5.50 -12.69 0.51
CA THR A 27 -5.89 -12.94 -0.89
C THR A 27 -7.29 -12.46 -1.23
N ALA A 28 -8.28 -12.66 -0.34
CA ALA A 28 -9.67 -12.28 -0.62
C ALA A 28 -9.82 -10.76 -0.80
N ALA A 29 -9.07 -9.98 -0.01
CA ALA A 29 -9.05 -8.53 -0.13
C ALA A 29 -8.19 -8.07 -1.32
N HIS A 30 -7.00 -8.65 -1.49
CA HIS A 30 -6.11 -8.36 -2.62
C HIS A 30 -6.83 -8.51 -3.97
N LEU A 31 -7.65 -9.54 -4.12
CA LEU A 31 -8.43 -9.79 -5.34
C LEU A 31 -9.41 -8.66 -5.71
N ARG A 32 -9.81 -7.80 -4.77
CA ARG A 32 -10.70 -6.65 -5.04
C ARG A 32 -10.05 -5.60 -5.94
N MET A 33 -8.74 -5.45 -5.84
CA MET A 33 -7.94 -4.47 -6.62
C MET A 33 -6.88 -5.13 -7.51
N ALA A 34 -6.98 -6.44 -7.75
CA ALA A 34 -6.05 -7.15 -8.63
C ALA A 34 -6.47 -7.00 -10.12
N PRO A 35 -5.52 -6.83 -11.06
CA PRO A 35 -5.81 -6.87 -12.50
C PRO A 35 -6.53 -8.15 -12.93
N THR A 36 -7.25 -8.12 -14.06
CA THR A 36 -7.92 -9.29 -14.68
C THR A 36 -7.67 -9.35 -16.19
N PRO A 37 -7.43 -10.52 -16.81
CA PRO A 37 -7.21 -11.83 -16.20
C PRO A 37 -5.84 -11.94 -15.50
N ARG A 38 -5.63 -13.03 -14.75
CA ARG A 38 -4.42 -13.28 -13.94
C ARG A 38 -3.79 -14.65 -14.26
N PRO A 39 -3.34 -14.88 -15.50
CA PRO A 39 -2.68 -16.14 -15.82
C PRO A 39 -1.39 -16.28 -15.00
N GLY A 40 -1.17 -17.45 -14.41
CA GLY A 40 0.06 -17.78 -13.68
C GLY A 40 0.23 -17.11 -12.32
N TRP A 41 -0.53 -16.06 -11.98
CA TRP A 41 -0.56 -15.53 -10.62
C TRP A 41 -1.51 -16.39 -9.78
N LYS A 42 -0.93 -17.11 -8.83
CA LYS A 42 -1.68 -17.88 -7.86
C LYS A 42 -1.71 -17.11 -6.55
N PRO A 43 -2.89 -16.60 -6.14
CA PRO A 43 -2.99 -15.84 -4.92
C PRO A 43 -2.44 -16.62 -3.73
N GLY A 44 -1.58 -16.00 -2.93
CA GLY A 44 -0.99 -16.61 -1.73
C GLY A 44 0.21 -17.53 -1.99
N GLU A 45 0.60 -17.80 -3.25
CA GLU A 45 1.86 -18.50 -3.54
C GLU A 45 2.99 -17.48 -3.72
N ILE A 46 4.06 -17.66 -2.93
CA ILE A 46 5.31 -16.90 -3.02
C ILE A 46 6.41 -17.87 -3.46
N PRO A 47 7.03 -17.68 -4.64
CA PRO A 47 8.15 -18.51 -5.08
C PRO A 47 9.32 -18.45 -4.09
N GLY A 48 10.04 -19.56 -3.89
CA GLY A 48 11.16 -19.62 -2.94
C GLY A 48 12.35 -18.74 -3.35
N GLU A 49 12.45 -18.37 -4.63
CA GLU A 49 13.43 -17.44 -5.16
C GLU A 49 12.97 -15.96 -5.17
N ALA A 50 11.80 -15.67 -4.58
CA ALA A 50 11.33 -14.30 -4.45
C ALA A 50 12.29 -13.50 -3.57
N ARG A 51 12.57 -12.27 -3.98
CA ARG A 51 13.40 -11.35 -3.20
C ARG A 51 12.53 -10.61 -2.19
N GLU A 52 13.00 -10.52 -0.97
CA GLU A 52 12.28 -9.86 0.12
C GLU A 52 12.28 -8.33 -0.08
N ALA A 53 11.11 -7.73 0.11
CA ALA A 53 10.91 -6.29 0.08
C ALA A 53 9.89 -5.90 1.15
N ALA A 54 10.04 -4.72 1.73
CA ALA A 54 9.13 -4.21 2.75
C ALA A 54 8.72 -2.78 2.44
N GLY A 55 7.53 -2.39 2.87
CA GLY A 55 7.03 -1.03 2.69
C GLY A 55 6.16 -0.59 3.84
N LEU A 56 6.22 0.71 4.15
CA LEU A 56 5.52 1.31 5.27
C LEU A 56 4.20 1.95 4.80
N LEU A 57 3.09 1.50 5.37
CA LEU A 57 1.80 2.14 5.31
C LEU A 57 1.65 2.99 6.57
N LEU A 58 2.16 4.22 6.51
CA LEU A 58 2.11 5.17 7.63
C LEU A 58 0.77 5.92 7.65
N ILE A 59 0.10 5.90 8.81
CA ILE A 59 -1.12 6.65 9.10
C ILE A 59 -0.84 7.68 10.20
N TYR A 60 -1.26 8.92 10.02
CA TYR A 60 -1.05 9.98 11.02
C TYR A 60 -2.29 10.90 11.13
N PRO A 61 -2.46 11.63 12.25
CA PRO A 61 -3.62 12.47 12.45
C PRO A 61 -3.54 13.76 11.64
N GLU A 62 -4.66 14.15 11.04
CA GLU A 62 -4.95 15.49 10.55
C GLU A 62 -6.46 15.75 10.74
N ALA A 63 -7.08 16.71 10.05
CA ALA A 63 -8.53 16.88 10.05
C ALA A 63 -9.25 15.60 9.57
N GLN A 64 -8.61 14.86 8.65
CA GLN A 64 -8.91 13.46 8.36
C GLN A 64 -7.59 12.66 8.39
N PRO A 65 -7.54 11.47 9.00
CA PRO A 65 -6.34 10.63 9.01
C PRO A 65 -5.82 10.39 7.59
N LYS A 66 -4.53 10.61 7.37
CA LYS A 66 -3.90 10.49 6.05
C LYS A 66 -2.95 9.31 5.98
N VAL A 67 -2.76 8.78 4.77
CA VAL A 67 -1.70 7.83 4.43
C VAL A 67 -0.60 8.51 3.64
N VAL A 68 0.65 8.13 3.89
CA VAL A 68 1.80 8.55 3.07
C VAL A 68 2.01 7.55 1.93
N LEU A 69 2.13 8.08 0.71
CA LEU A 69 2.49 7.33 -0.49
C LEU A 69 3.58 8.09 -1.25
N THR A 70 4.37 7.39 -2.08
CA THR A 70 5.40 7.99 -2.93
C THR A 70 5.04 7.81 -4.40
N VAL A 71 5.36 8.80 -5.23
CA VAL A 71 5.39 8.68 -6.69
C VAL A 71 6.84 8.43 -7.08
N ARG A 72 7.13 7.25 -7.62
CA ARG A 72 8.48 6.87 -8.01
C ARG A 72 8.99 7.74 -9.16
N SER A 73 10.24 8.19 -9.06
CA SER A 73 10.94 8.94 -10.09
C SER A 73 10.87 8.25 -11.46
N HIS A 74 10.80 9.06 -12.52
CA HIS A 74 10.82 8.57 -13.90
C HIS A 74 12.20 8.05 -14.33
N GLU A 75 13.24 8.32 -13.56
CA GLU A 75 14.62 7.92 -13.84
C GLU A 75 14.91 6.47 -13.43
N LEU A 76 14.11 5.90 -12.52
CA LEU A 76 14.30 4.55 -11.99
C LEU A 76 14.12 3.45 -13.04
N PRO A 77 14.88 2.34 -13.00
CA PRO A 77 14.83 1.31 -14.04
C PRO A 77 13.48 0.59 -14.14
N THR A 78 12.73 0.51 -13.03
CA THR A 78 11.43 -0.17 -12.93
C THR A 78 10.41 0.69 -12.21
N HIS A 79 9.12 0.45 -12.48
CA HIS A 79 8.00 1.11 -11.79
C HIS A 79 7.97 2.65 -11.90
N LYS A 80 8.57 3.21 -12.95
CA LYS A 80 8.61 4.65 -13.26
C LYS A 80 7.22 5.31 -13.13
N GLY A 81 7.14 6.36 -12.32
CA GLY A 81 5.91 7.15 -12.12
C GLY A 81 4.77 6.37 -11.47
N GLN A 82 5.02 5.21 -10.87
CA GLN A 82 3.98 4.47 -10.14
C GLN A 82 3.87 5.00 -8.71
N VAL A 83 2.63 5.02 -8.20
CA VAL A 83 2.37 5.29 -6.78
C VAL A 83 2.64 4.03 -5.96
N SER A 84 3.45 4.14 -4.92
CA SER A 84 3.82 3.06 -4.00
C SER A 84 3.74 3.47 -2.54
N LEU A 85 3.79 2.49 -1.64
CA LEU A 85 4.24 2.76 -0.28
C LEU A 85 5.72 3.19 -0.35
N PRO A 86 6.19 4.06 0.57
CA PRO A 86 7.62 4.14 0.86
C PRO A 86 8.14 2.73 1.18
N GLY A 87 9.18 2.28 0.49
CA GLY A 87 9.64 0.90 0.66
C GLY A 87 10.54 0.38 -0.45
N GLY A 88 11.31 -0.65 -0.11
CA GLY A 88 12.33 -1.20 -0.99
C GLY A 88 12.77 -2.61 -0.60
N MET A 89 13.95 -2.98 -1.06
CA MET A 89 14.48 -4.34 -0.93
C MET A 89 15.13 -4.52 0.44
N ALA A 90 14.97 -5.71 1.05
CA ALA A 90 15.67 -6.03 2.29
C ALA A 90 17.17 -6.17 2.07
N GLU A 91 17.97 -5.60 2.99
CA GLU A 91 19.42 -5.77 3.01
C GLU A 91 19.85 -6.90 3.94
N ASP A 92 21.08 -7.38 3.75
CA ASP A 92 21.63 -8.50 4.52
C ASP A 92 21.71 -8.14 6.01
N GLY A 93 21.00 -8.92 6.83
CA GLY A 93 20.99 -8.76 8.29
C GLY A 93 19.87 -7.88 8.83
N GLU A 94 19.05 -7.27 7.97
CA GLU A 94 17.86 -6.53 8.39
C GLU A 94 16.67 -7.46 8.66
N THR A 95 15.87 -7.10 9.67
CA THR A 95 14.48 -7.53 9.73
C THR A 95 13.64 -6.77 8.70
N LEU A 96 12.54 -7.36 8.24
CA LEU A 96 11.64 -6.71 7.29
C LEU A 96 11.02 -5.40 7.83
N GLU A 97 10.88 -5.28 9.15
CA GLU A 97 10.40 -4.04 9.78
C GLU A 97 11.46 -2.94 9.70
N GLU A 98 12.73 -3.27 10.00
CA GLU A 98 13.86 -2.34 9.83
C GLU A 98 13.98 -1.89 8.37
N THR A 99 13.84 -2.81 7.40
CA THR A 99 13.82 -2.46 5.97
C THR A 99 12.70 -1.46 5.66
N ALA A 100 11.47 -1.69 6.13
CA ALA A 100 10.35 -0.78 5.85
C ALA A 100 10.60 0.63 6.43
N LEU A 101 11.17 0.72 7.63
CA LEU A 101 11.47 1.97 8.31
C LEU A 101 12.65 2.71 7.66
N ARG A 102 13.75 2.00 7.34
CA ARG A 102 14.91 2.56 6.64
C ARG A 102 14.49 3.16 5.30
N GLU A 103 13.78 2.38 4.48
CA GLU A 103 13.33 2.83 3.16
C GLU A 103 12.35 4.01 3.25
N ALA A 104 11.47 4.02 4.26
CA ALA A 104 10.57 5.16 4.50
C ALA A 104 11.34 6.43 4.89
N GLN A 105 12.41 6.31 5.66
CA GLN A 105 13.30 7.42 5.99
C GLN A 105 14.10 7.89 4.77
N GLU A 106 14.64 6.97 3.98
CA GLU A 106 15.43 7.27 2.79
C GLU A 106 14.58 7.92 1.69
N GLU A 107 13.43 7.35 1.33
CA GLU A 107 12.59 7.82 0.23
C GLU A 107 11.78 9.09 0.58
N ALA A 108 11.32 9.22 1.84
CA ALA A 108 10.34 10.22 2.25
C ALA A 108 10.73 11.06 3.48
N GLY A 109 11.92 10.86 4.04
CA GLY A 109 12.41 11.64 5.18
C GLY A 109 11.68 11.35 6.50
N ILE A 110 10.90 10.27 6.56
CA ILE A 110 10.09 9.91 7.73
C ILE A 110 11.01 9.64 8.93
N ASP A 111 10.82 10.38 10.02
CA ASP A 111 11.49 10.10 11.29
C ASP A 111 10.95 8.80 11.89
N THR A 112 11.76 7.76 11.84
CA THR A 112 11.40 6.41 12.30
C THR A 112 11.17 6.34 13.81
N HIS A 113 11.68 7.31 14.60
CA HIS A 113 11.43 7.38 16.03
C HIS A 113 9.98 7.78 16.37
N LEU A 114 9.29 8.43 15.45
CA LEU A 114 7.88 8.82 15.59
C LEU A 114 6.92 7.74 15.09
N VAL A 115 7.44 6.68 14.44
CA VAL A 115 6.62 5.62 13.86
C VAL A 115 6.45 4.47 14.85
N HIS A 116 5.21 4.20 15.21
CA HIS A 116 4.80 3.01 15.95
C HIS A 116 4.24 1.96 14.99
N VAL A 117 5.03 0.93 14.70
CA VAL A 117 4.58 -0.21 13.89
C VAL A 117 3.65 -1.09 14.71
N GLU A 118 2.38 -1.21 14.29
CA GLU A 118 1.37 -2.01 15.00
C GLU A 118 1.29 -3.46 14.47
N GLY A 119 1.75 -3.69 13.24
CA GLY A 119 1.75 -5.02 12.63
C GLY A 119 1.99 -4.95 11.13
N ARG A 120 1.73 -6.07 10.45
CA ARG A 120 1.89 -6.19 8.99
C ARG A 120 0.66 -6.81 8.33
N LEU A 121 0.43 -6.43 7.09
CA LEU A 121 -0.59 -7.00 6.22
C LEU A 121 -0.07 -8.27 5.52
N THR A 122 -0.92 -8.90 4.72
CA THR A 122 -0.58 -10.16 4.06
C THR A 122 0.50 -9.93 3.00
N PRO A 123 1.60 -10.72 2.98
CA PRO A 123 2.64 -10.57 1.98
C PRO A 123 2.11 -10.78 0.55
N LEU A 124 2.65 -10.03 -0.40
CA LEU A 124 2.18 -10.04 -1.78
C LEU A 124 3.33 -10.22 -2.77
N TYR A 125 3.33 -11.33 -3.50
CA TYR A 125 4.27 -11.55 -4.59
C TYR A 125 3.93 -10.69 -5.82
N ILE A 126 4.96 -10.01 -6.35
CA ILE A 126 4.90 -9.08 -7.48
C ILE A 126 5.68 -9.69 -8.66
N PRO A 127 5.01 -10.31 -9.66
CA PRO A 127 5.70 -11.06 -10.70
C PRO A 127 6.67 -10.24 -11.58
N VAL A 128 6.38 -8.96 -11.80
CA VAL A 128 7.20 -8.10 -12.69
C VAL A 128 8.58 -7.78 -12.10
N SER A 129 8.70 -7.71 -10.78
CA SER A 129 9.96 -7.43 -10.07
C SER A 129 10.55 -8.67 -9.39
N LYS A 130 9.75 -9.74 -9.27
CA LYS A 130 10.04 -10.95 -8.47
C LYS A 130 10.23 -10.65 -6.98
N PHE A 131 9.71 -9.53 -6.49
CA PHE A 131 9.68 -9.22 -5.08
C PHE A 131 8.48 -9.86 -4.40
N VAL A 132 8.63 -10.22 -3.12
CA VAL A 132 7.53 -10.38 -2.18
C VAL A 132 7.49 -9.13 -1.31
N LEU A 133 6.39 -8.38 -1.38
CA LEU A 133 6.20 -7.18 -0.58
C LEU A 133 5.58 -7.54 0.76
N HIS A 134 6.22 -7.12 1.84
CA HIS A 134 5.75 -7.18 3.22
C HIS A 134 5.27 -5.79 3.67
N PRO A 135 3.95 -5.52 3.74
CA PRO A 135 3.44 -4.19 4.06
C PRO A 135 3.28 -4.05 5.56
N PHE A 136 4.00 -3.12 6.18
CA PHE A 136 3.88 -2.79 7.60
C PHE A 136 2.91 -1.63 7.81
N VAL A 137 2.04 -1.73 8.81
CA VAL A 137 1.12 -0.65 9.19
C VAL A 137 1.71 0.07 10.40
N GLY A 138 2.07 1.33 10.20
CA GLY A 138 2.63 2.20 11.21
C GLY A 138 1.73 3.40 11.50
N PHE A 139 1.84 3.92 12.72
CA PHE A 139 1.17 5.15 13.13
C PHE A 139 2.17 6.17 13.64
N SER A 140 1.97 7.44 13.29
CA SER A 140 2.61 8.57 13.97
C SER A 140 1.55 9.33 14.77
N GLU A 141 1.88 9.79 15.98
CA GLU A 141 0.95 10.56 16.82
C GLU A 141 0.83 12.02 16.37
N GLU A 142 1.70 12.46 15.48
CA GLU A 142 1.70 13.79 14.88
C GLU A 142 1.99 13.72 13.37
N PRO A 143 1.59 14.74 12.58
CA PRO A 143 2.00 14.83 11.18
C PRO A 143 3.52 14.79 11.04
N PRO A 144 4.08 13.85 10.26
CA PRO A 144 5.53 13.79 10.05
C PRO A 144 5.98 14.95 9.15
N GLU A 145 7.22 15.41 9.34
CA GLU A 145 7.91 16.17 8.31
C GLU A 145 8.30 15.22 7.16
N LEU A 146 7.96 15.59 5.92
CA LEU A 146 8.15 14.74 4.75
C LEU A 146 9.08 15.43 3.76
N VAL A 147 10.14 14.73 3.37
CA VAL A 147 11.16 15.23 2.44
C VAL A 147 11.45 14.14 1.42
N ALA A 148 11.13 14.39 0.15
CA ALA A 148 11.40 13.44 -0.92
C ALA A 148 12.90 13.35 -1.20
N GLU A 149 13.41 12.13 -1.37
CA GLU A 149 14.70 11.93 -2.04
C GLU A 149 14.45 12.02 -3.55
N GLU A 150 14.97 13.08 -4.18
CA GLU A 150 14.57 13.46 -5.54
C GLU A 150 14.99 12.46 -6.63
N ARG A 151 16.00 11.60 -6.39
CA ARG A 151 16.42 10.58 -7.35
C ARG A 151 15.43 9.43 -7.39
N GLU A 152 14.83 9.10 -6.26
CA GLU A 152 13.92 7.96 -6.09
C GLU A 152 12.45 8.36 -6.13
N VAL A 153 12.10 9.53 -5.59
CA VAL A 153 10.73 10.00 -5.38
C VAL A 153 10.53 11.37 -6.03
N SER A 154 9.64 11.43 -7.01
CA SER A 154 9.28 12.71 -7.65
C SER A 154 8.25 13.51 -6.87
N ARG A 155 7.44 12.84 -6.04
CA ARG A 155 6.38 13.47 -5.25
C ARG A 155 5.96 12.57 -4.08
N ILE A 156 5.74 13.16 -2.92
CA ILE A 156 5.06 12.51 -1.79
C ILE A 156 3.58 12.88 -1.84
N LEU A 157 2.70 11.89 -1.62
CA LEU A 157 1.26 12.06 -1.55
C LEU A 157 0.78 11.81 -0.11
N GLU A 158 -0.02 12.72 0.39
CA GLU A 158 -0.67 12.65 1.69
C GLU A 158 -2.18 12.54 1.48
N VAL A 159 -2.72 11.32 1.51
CA VAL A 159 -4.09 11.06 1.04
C VAL A 159 -5.00 10.71 2.22
N PRO A 160 -6.12 11.42 2.44
CA PRO A 160 -7.08 11.05 3.49
C PRO A 160 -7.57 9.60 3.30
N LEU A 161 -7.59 8.79 4.36
CA LEU A 161 -8.02 7.40 4.31
C LEU A 161 -9.43 7.25 3.74
N SER A 162 -10.34 8.17 4.10
CA SER A 162 -11.73 8.14 3.65
C SER A 162 -11.86 8.27 2.14
N THR A 163 -10.91 8.90 1.44
CA THR A 163 -10.82 8.97 -0.04
C THR A 163 -10.98 7.60 -0.68
N PHE A 164 -10.27 6.59 -0.18
CA PHE A 164 -10.24 5.26 -0.79
C PHE A 164 -11.58 4.50 -0.65
N THR A 165 -12.47 4.96 0.23
CA THR A 165 -13.81 4.37 0.40
C THR A 165 -14.83 4.93 -0.59
N GLN A 166 -14.60 6.13 -1.13
CA GLN A 166 -15.55 6.80 -2.02
C GLN A 166 -15.50 6.21 -3.44
N ALA A 167 -16.65 6.17 -4.11
CA ALA A 167 -16.77 5.53 -5.40
C ALA A 167 -16.16 6.35 -6.55
N GLU A 168 -16.16 7.68 -6.46
CA GLU A 168 -15.59 8.57 -7.48
C GLU A 168 -14.08 8.40 -7.67
N TYR A 169 -13.36 8.07 -6.60
CA TYR A 169 -11.91 7.83 -6.66
C TYR A 169 -11.57 6.42 -7.11
N ARG A 170 -12.53 5.60 -7.54
CA ARG A 170 -12.26 4.25 -8.06
C ARG A 170 -12.65 4.13 -9.52
N ALA A 171 -11.72 3.68 -10.34
CA ALA A 171 -11.92 3.50 -11.76
C ALA A 171 -11.19 2.26 -12.29
N TYR A 172 -11.35 2.00 -13.59
CA TYR A 172 -10.77 0.87 -14.28
C TYR A 172 -10.20 1.33 -15.62
N GLU A 173 -9.10 0.71 -16.05
CA GLU A 173 -8.53 0.94 -17.36
C GLU A 173 -8.00 -0.36 -17.99
N LYS A 174 -7.72 -0.33 -19.29
CA LYS A 174 -7.02 -1.42 -19.97
C LYS A 174 -5.53 -1.10 -19.99
N ARG A 175 -4.69 -2.05 -19.58
CA ARG A 175 -3.22 -1.99 -19.69
C ARG A 175 -2.67 -3.30 -20.22
N ASP A 176 -1.65 -3.23 -21.06
CA ASP A 176 -0.86 -4.40 -21.43
C ASP A 176 0.19 -4.68 -20.33
N ILE A 177 0.05 -5.83 -19.69
CA ILE A 177 0.93 -6.29 -18.60
C ILE A 177 1.43 -7.69 -18.98
N LEU A 178 2.75 -7.83 -19.12
CA LEU A 178 3.40 -9.08 -19.54
C LEU A 178 2.84 -9.62 -20.86
N GLY A 179 2.63 -8.74 -21.84
CA GLY A 179 2.13 -9.11 -23.18
C GLY A 179 0.64 -9.47 -23.23
N MET A 180 -0.12 -9.14 -22.18
CA MET A 180 -1.56 -9.42 -22.11
C MET A 180 -2.34 -8.17 -21.71
N SER A 181 -3.41 -7.87 -22.46
CA SER A 181 -4.35 -6.82 -22.11
C SER A 181 -5.15 -7.21 -20.86
N ARG A 182 -5.02 -6.43 -19.79
CA ARG A 182 -5.70 -6.61 -18.51
C ARG A 182 -6.59 -5.41 -18.19
N THR A 183 -7.75 -5.68 -17.61
CA THR A 183 -8.54 -4.67 -16.89
C THR A 183 -7.88 -4.45 -15.52
N VAL A 184 -7.41 -3.25 -15.27
CA VAL A 184 -6.71 -2.84 -14.05
C VAL A 184 -7.63 -1.90 -13.26
N PRO A 185 -8.10 -2.30 -12.06
CA PRO A 185 -8.72 -1.36 -11.14
C PRO A 185 -7.65 -0.45 -10.52
N TYR A 186 -8.01 0.79 -10.24
CA TYR A 186 -7.12 1.75 -9.61
C TYR A 186 -7.89 2.75 -8.74
N PHE A 187 -7.19 3.34 -7.77
CA PHE A 187 -7.64 4.55 -7.09
C PHE A 187 -7.08 5.77 -7.82
N ALA A 188 -7.94 6.71 -8.18
CA ALA A 188 -7.58 8.00 -8.76
C ALA A 188 -7.38 8.99 -7.60
N ILE A 189 -6.14 9.31 -7.26
CA ILE A 189 -5.82 10.12 -6.06
C ILE A 189 -4.82 11.19 -6.45
N GLU A 190 -5.03 12.44 -6.05
CA GLU A 190 -4.02 13.50 -6.22
C GLU A 190 -3.51 13.70 -7.67
N GLY A 191 -4.34 13.39 -8.68
CA GLY A 191 -3.96 13.42 -10.10
C GLY A 191 -3.23 12.17 -10.60
N GLU A 192 -2.93 11.22 -9.70
CA GLU A 192 -2.24 9.98 -9.96
C GLU A 192 -3.17 8.76 -9.98
N LYS A 193 -2.64 7.63 -10.47
CA LYS A 193 -3.31 6.33 -10.43
C LYS A 193 -2.55 5.39 -9.50
N LEU A 194 -3.19 5.02 -8.39
CA LEU A 194 -2.72 3.97 -7.50
C LEU A 194 -3.32 2.62 -7.94
N TRP A 195 -2.48 1.73 -8.45
CA TRP A 195 -2.88 0.42 -8.98
C TRP A 195 -1.85 -0.66 -8.63
N GLY A 196 -2.14 -1.91 -8.99
CA GLY A 196 -1.20 -3.01 -8.80
C GLY A 196 -1.01 -3.36 -7.32
N ALA A 197 0.22 -3.72 -6.93
CA ALA A 197 0.52 -4.25 -5.60
C ALA A 197 0.05 -3.33 -4.48
N THR A 198 0.38 -2.03 -4.56
CA THR A 198 -0.02 -1.05 -3.54
C THR A 198 -1.53 -0.89 -3.43
N ALA A 199 -2.27 -0.89 -4.55
CA ALA A 199 -3.74 -0.85 -4.51
C ALA A 199 -4.34 -2.12 -3.89
N MET A 200 -3.69 -3.28 -4.08
CA MET A 200 -4.09 -4.53 -3.45
C MET A 200 -3.85 -4.50 -1.93
N VAL A 201 -2.71 -3.96 -1.49
CA VAL A 201 -2.43 -3.72 -0.06
C VAL A 201 -3.46 -2.77 0.56
N MET A 202 -3.77 -1.65 -0.12
CA MET A 202 -4.83 -0.74 0.32
C MET A 202 -6.20 -1.42 0.41
N ALA A 203 -6.51 -2.35 -0.49
CA ALA A 203 -7.76 -3.10 -0.43
C ALA A 203 -7.87 -3.98 0.83
N GLU A 204 -6.76 -4.54 1.31
CA GLU A 204 -6.71 -5.27 2.57
C GLU A 204 -6.87 -4.34 3.78
N LEU A 205 -6.15 -3.22 3.82
CA LEU A 205 -6.34 -2.20 4.86
C LEU A 205 -7.81 -1.77 4.98
N LEU A 206 -8.42 -1.42 3.85
CA LEU A 206 -9.83 -1.02 3.77
C LEU A 206 -10.79 -2.12 4.21
N TRP A 207 -10.44 -3.39 3.96
CA TRP A 207 -11.22 -4.52 4.44
C TRP A 207 -11.19 -4.60 5.96
N LEU A 208 -10.01 -4.47 6.58
CA LEU A 208 -9.87 -4.44 8.04
C LEU A 208 -10.66 -3.27 8.64
N LEU A 209 -10.73 -2.14 7.95
CA LEU A 209 -11.54 -0.97 8.32
C LEU A 209 -13.05 -1.15 8.06
N GLY A 210 -13.50 -2.32 7.61
CA GLY A 210 -14.93 -2.59 7.35
C GLY A 210 -15.48 -1.91 6.08
N ALA A 211 -14.62 -1.38 5.23
CA ALA A 211 -14.98 -0.70 3.98
C ALA A 211 -14.27 -1.31 2.75
N PRO A 212 -14.32 -2.65 2.54
CA PRO A 212 -13.60 -3.28 1.44
C PRO A 212 -14.08 -2.73 0.09
N PRO A 213 -13.17 -2.53 -0.90
CA PRO A 213 -13.59 -2.20 -2.24
C PRO A 213 -14.55 -3.26 -2.80
N PRO A 214 -15.52 -2.86 -3.66
CA PRO A 214 -16.43 -3.81 -4.26
C PRO A 214 -15.66 -4.85 -5.11
N PRO A 215 -16.24 -6.04 -5.37
CA PRO A 215 -15.62 -7.00 -6.27
C PRO A 215 -15.32 -6.36 -7.64
N PRO A 216 -14.25 -6.78 -8.33
CA PRO A 216 -13.97 -6.31 -9.67
C PRO A 216 -15.18 -6.60 -10.55
N ARG A 217 -15.66 -5.62 -11.31
CA ARG A 217 -16.77 -5.85 -12.23
C ARG A 217 -16.32 -6.83 -13.31
N ALA A 218 -16.99 -7.99 -13.40
CA ALA A 218 -16.89 -8.84 -14.58
C ALA A 218 -17.42 -8.03 -15.77
N ARG A 219 -16.56 -7.77 -16.75
CA ARG A 219 -16.97 -7.31 -18.08
C ARG A 219 -16.80 -8.46 -19.04
#